data_AF-A0A1T4N682-F1
#
_entry.id   AF-A0A1T4N682-F1
#
_cell.length_a   1.000
_cell.length_b   1.000
_cell.length_c   1.000
_cell.angle_alpha   90.00
_cell.angle_beta   90.00
_cell.angle_gamma   90.00
#
_symmetry.space_group_name_H-M   'P 1'
#
loop_
_entity.id
_entity.type
_entity.pdbx_description
1 polymer ?
#
loop_
_entity_poly.entity_id
_entity_poly.type
_entity_poly.pdbx_seq_one_letter_code
_entity_poly.pdbx_strand_id
1 'polypeptide(L)'
;MQLLKTSRNIVWLLAVAGAVASCNVFKKKHDKSTATGWNYNDKDQGNFNVSKPKDIKAAPGLVFVQGGTFTMGATQEDVMGDWNNIQRRITVNSFFIDKTEVANVHYREYLYWLDNVFGQAGMDSIVEQAKPDTLVWRSELAYNEPYVEYYFRHPSYNYYPVVGVNWKQATDYCIWRTDRVNELTLMGKGYLDKKSQIKRELNGSGQDNFNTKAYLMDEYQATPGREAASKKNPLKDAQGRPRTKVNFEDGILYGDYRLPTEAEWEYAAYGYIAENPQKKQKGAKRGEELIANKQIYSWKNNGYDNSRYTQKGGYQGAFLANFKRGSGDNMGVAGGLNDNAAIPAEVTSFMPNGYGLYNMSGNVSEWVADVYRPMNTIDNDDFNPFRGNEFKKVDMSGGQGNLRDDKGRIKMIPEDDSALRNRRNYQRSYATNYLDGDSSSNVYYGYGVTTLISDKSRVYKGGSWNDRAYWLSPGSRRFLEEDQSTNTLGFRCAMTHYGAAEGTSRKAQTGQFIPQRRNKR
;
A
#
# COMPACT_ATOMS: atom_id res chain seq x y z
N MET A 1 60.18 -7.03 54.09
CA MET A 1 59.16 -5.95 53.99
C MET A 1 58.40 -5.91 52.64
N GLN A 2 58.85 -6.62 51.58
CA GLN A 2 58.13 -6.71 50.29
C GLN A 2 56.98 -7.74 50.26
N LEU A 3 57.11 -8.87 50.97
CA LEU A 3 56.08 -9.95 51.03
C LEU A 3 54.74 -9.52 51.69
N LEU A 4 54.78 -8.55 52.60
CA LEU A 4 53.59 -7.99 53.25
C LEU A 4 52.82 -7.00 52.37
N LYS A 5 53.47 -6.42 51.34
CA LYS A 5 52.80 -5.52 50.39
C LYS A 5 52.07 -6.31 49.30
N THR A 6 52.62 -7.43 48.85
CA THR A 6 51.99 -8.30 47.84
C THR A 6 50.77 -9.03 48.38
N SER A 7 50.80 -9.54 49.62
CA SER A 7 49.63 -10.16 50.25
C SER A 7 48.48 -9.16 50.49
N ARG A 8 48.79 -7.93 50.92
CA ARG A 8 47.80 -6.85 51.10
C ARG A 8 47.14 -6.46 49.77
N ASN A 9 47.91 -6.39 48.69
CA ASN A 9 47.38 -6.07 47.36
C ASN A 9 46.49 -7.19 46.78
N ILE A 10 46.80 -8.47 47.06
CA ILE A 10 45.98 -9.61 46.65
C ILE A 10 44.65 -9.66 47.42
N VAL A 11 44.67 -9.36 48.72
CA VAL A 11 43.43 -9.27 49.54
C VAL A 11 42.55 -8.10 49.08
N TRP A 12 43.12 -6.96 48.71
CA TRP A 12 42.37 -5.84 48.12
C TRP A 12 41.79 -6.18 46.73
N LEU A 13 42.54 -6.90 45.89
CA LEU A 13 42.04 -7.38 44.59
C LEU A 13 40.91 -8.40 44.72
N LEU A 14 40.99 -9.31 45.69
CA LEU A 14 39.92 -10.28 45.98
C LEU A 14 38.71 -9.62 46.65
N ALA A 15 38.91 -8.60 47.49
CA ALA A 15 37.82 -7.81 48.08
C ALA A 15 37.10 -6.95 47.03
N VAL A 16 37.84 -6.39 46.06
CA VAL A 16 37.26 -5.66 44.92
C VAL A 16 36.57 -6.62 43.95
N ALA A 17 37.15 -7.79 43.65
CA ALA A 17 36.49 -8.81 42.85
C ALA A 17 35.22 -9.37 43.52
N GLY A 18 35.24 -9.55 44.85
CA GLY A 18 34.09 -9.95 45.66
C GLY A 18 33.00 -8.86 45.75
N ALA A 19 33.40 -7.59 45.83
CA ALA A 19 32.46 -6.46 45.80
C ALA A 19 31.81 -6.28 44.42
N VAL A 20 32.53 -6.55 43.33
CA VAL A 20 31.98 -6.52 41.96
C VAL A 20 31.05 -7.74 41.72
N ALA A 21 31.29 -8.88 42.40
CA ALA A 21 30.40 -10.03 42.36
C ALA A 21 29.14 -9.88 43.25
N SER A 22 29.19 -9.06 44.30
CA SER A 22 28.07 -8.79 45.23
C SER A 22 27.15 -7.65 44.78
N CYS A 23 27.55 -6.84 43.81
CA CYS A 23 26.66 -5.83 43.22
C CYS A 23 25.87 -6.44 42.06
N ASN A 24 24.55 -6.28 42.13
CA ASN A 24 23.53 -6.71 41.16
C ASN A 24 23.64 -6.00 39.78
N VAL A 25 24.86 -5.76 39.28
CA VAL A 25 25.21 -4.91 38.13
C VAL A 25 24.65 -5.46 36.80
N PHE A 26 24.23 -6.72 36.77
CA PHE A 26 23.72 -7.37 35.55
C PHE A 26 22.19 -7.50 35.46
N LYS A 27 21.40 -6.91 36.39
CA LYS A 27 19.94 -6.87 36.18
C LYS A 27 19.62 -5.95 35.01
N LYS A 28 18.99 -6.51 33.96
CA LYS A 28 18.49 -5.72 32.84
C LYS A 28 17.55 -4.65 33.38
N LYS A 29 17.86 -3.39 33.10
CA LYS A 29 16.98 -2.27 33.43
C LYS A 29 15.75 -2.37 32.54
N HIS A 30 14.58 -2.52 33.15
CA HIS A 30 13.31 -2.54 32.45
C HIS A 30 12.89 -1.11 32.07
N ASP A 31 12.25 -0.98 30.91
CA ASP A 31 11.62 0.29 30.51
C ASP A 31 10.38 0.48 31.40
N LYS A 32 10.19 1.67 31.97
CA LYS A 32 9.13 1.95 32.96
C LYS A 32 7.99 2.75 32.32
N SER A 33 6.75 2.32 32.56
CA SER A 33 5.55 3.05 32.20
C SER A 33 5.52 4.41 32.88
N THR A 34 5.36 5.48 32.11
CA THR A 34 5.15 6.83 32.65
C THR A 34 3.74 7.04 33.17
N ALA A 35 2.76 6.29 32.65
CA ALA A 35 1.36 6.38 33.06
C ALA A 35 1.10 5.71 34.42
N THR A 36 1.65 4.50 34.61
CA THR A 36 1.37 3.67 35.80
C THR A 36 2.57 3.48 36.71
N GLY A 37 3.79 3.74 36.23
CA GLY A 37 5.01 3.44 36.96
C GLY A 37 5.39 1.96 36.99
N TRP A 38 4.68 1.09 36.29
CA TRP A 38 5.00 -0.35 36.19
C TRP A 38 6.09 -0.60 35.14
N ASN A 39 6.96 -1.57 35.37
CA ASN A 39 7.98 -1.98 34.44
C ASN A 39 7.37 -2.80 33.28
N TYR A 40 7.79 -2.49 32.05
CA TYR A 40 7.49 -3.27 30.87
C TYR A 40 8.40 -4.48 30.75
N ASN A 41 7.86 -5.57 30.18
CA ASN A 41 8.58 -6.83 29.97
C ASN A 41 9.19 -7.39 31.27
N ASP A 42 8.56 -7.14 32.42
CA ASP A 42 9.03 -7.56 33.75
C ASP A 42 8.04 -8.55 34.37
N LYS A 43 8.50 -9.78 34.63
CA LYS A 43 7.66 -10.85 35.18
C LYS A 43 7.09 -10.52 36.56
N ASP A 44 7.84 -9.74 37.33
CA ASP A 44 7.46 -9.38 38.70
C ASP A 44 6.47 -8.20 38.72
N GLN A 45 6.22 -7.56 37.57
CA GLN A 45 5.32 -6.42 37.41
C GLN A 45 4.33 -6.64 36.25
N GLY A 46 3.63 -7.77 36.28
CA GLY A 46 2.52 -8.07 35.37
C GLY A 46 2.93 -8.46 33.95
N ASN A 47 4.23 -8.46 33.63
CA ASN A 47 4.82 -8.91 32.38
C ASN A 47 4.16 -8.34 31.11
N PHE A 48 3.74 -7.06 31.18
CA PHE A 48 3.16 -6.40 30.02
C PHE A 48 4.24 -6.21 28.95
N ASN A 49 4.14 -7.02 27.89
CA ASN A 49 5.16 -7.06 26.86
C ASN A 49 4.97 -5.90 25.89
N VAL A 50 6.00 -5.08 25.74
CA VAL A 50 6.01 -3.93 24.84
C VAL A 50 7.16 -4.07 23.87
N SER A 51 6.82 -4.21 22.59
CA SER A 51 7.77 -4.21 21.50
C SER A 51 8.33 -2.81 21.28
N LYS A 52 9.65 -2.72 21.08
CA LYS A 52 10.28 -1.43 20.75
C LYS A 52 9.87 -1.01 19.34
N PRO A 53 9.47 0.25 19.13
CA PRO A 53 9.11 0.74 17.80
C PRO A 53 10.31 0.59 16.88
N LYS A 54 10.06 0.07 15.69
CA LYS A 54 11.04 -0.04 14.60
C LYS A 54 10.47 0.67 13.39
N ASP A 55 11.35 1.19 12.56
CA ASP A 55 10.93 1.68 11.26
C ASP A 55 10.28 0.57 10.47
N ILE A 56 9.10 0.86 9.94
CA ILE A 56 8.43 0.00 9.00
C ILE A 56 9.28 0.00 7.74
N LYS A 57 9.86 -1.16 7.44
CA LYS A 57 10.53 -1.35 6.16
C LYS A 57 9.46 -1.39 5.07
N ALA A 58 9.76 -0.83 3.90
CA ALA A 58 8.90 -1.00 2.74
C ALA A 58 8.73 -2.51 2.48
N ALA A 59 7.47 -2.94 2.36
CA ALA A 59 7.16 -4.29 1.94
C ALA A 59 7.58 -4.49 0.46
N PRO A 60 7.74 -5.74 -0.04
CA PRO A 60 8.26 -6.00 -1.38
C PRO A 60 7.52 -5.21 -2.46
N GLY A 61 8.28 -4.56 -3.36
CA GLY A 61 7.76 -3.77 -4.49
C GLY A 61 7.33 -2.33 -4.17
N LEU A 62 7.20 -1.99 -2.88
CA LEU A 62 6.74 -0.67 -2.46
C LEU A 62 7.88 0.34 -2.27
N VAL A 63 7.54 1.61 -2.48
CA VAL A 63 8.38 2.77 -2.21
C VAL A 63 7.70 3.63 -1.15
N PHE A 64 8.50 4.20 -0.25
CA PHE A 64 8.01 5.13 0.77
C PHE A 64 7.71 6.50 0.15
N VAL A 65 6.49 6.97 0.34
CA VAL A 65 6.04 8.31 -0.02
C VAL A 65 5.84 9.10 1.27
N GLN A 66 6.70 10.10 1.47
CA GLN A 66 6.56 11.01 2.60
C GLN A 66 5.28 11.83 2.41
N GLY A 67 4.38 11.80 3.39
CA GLY A 67 3.14 12.57 3.37
C GLY A 67 3.37 14.07 3.53
N GLY A 68 2.36 14.84 3.13
CA GLY A 68 2.37 16.29 3.22
C GLY A 68 1.13 16.89 2.57
N THR A 69 1.11 18.21 2.52
CA THR A 69 0.05 18.98 1.90
C THR A 69 0.36 19.27 0.42
N PHE A 70 -0.63 19.18 -0.45
CA PHE A 70 -0.51 19.55 -1.87
C PHE A 70 -1.82 20.11 -2.41
N THR A 71 -1.75 20.73 -3.59
CA THR A 71 -2.93 21.13 -4.35
C THR A 71 -3.34 20.00 -5.28
N MET A 72 -4.43 19.31 -4.95
CA MET A 72 -5.09 18.30 -5.77
C MET A 72 -6.00 18.96 -6.81
N GLY A 73 -6.19 18.32 -7.95
CA GLY A 73 -7.09 18.73 -9.02
C GLY A 73 -6.36 19.28 -10.25
N ALA A 74 -7.07 20.05 -11.05
CA ALA A 74 -6.65 20.47 -12.38
C ALA A 74 -5.30 21.20 -12.38
N THR A 75 -4.40 20.81 -13.27
CA THR A 75 -3.13 21.50 -13.55
C THR A 75 -3.17 22.30 -14.84
N GLN A 76 -4.16 22.01 -15.68
CA GLN A 76 -4.36 22.60 -17.00
C GLN A 76 -5.81 23.06 -17.14
N GLU A 77 -6.11 23.72 -18.26
CA GLU A 77 -7.47 24.05 -18.65
C GLU A 77 -8.31 22.77 -18.81
N ASP A 78 -9.56 22.82 -18.35
CA ASP A 78 -10.48 21.71 -18.50
C ASP A 78 -11.05 21.69 -19.94
N VAL A 79 -10.44 20.85 -20.77
CA VAL A 79 -10.86 20.68 -22.17
C VAL A 79 -12.23 20.00 -22.30
N MET A 80 -12.62 19.19 -21.31
CA MET A 80 -13.89 18.44 -21.36
C MET A 80 -15.07 19.27 -20.84
N GLY A 81 -14.80 20.28 -20.01
CA GLY A 81 -15.83 21.15 -19.43
C GLY A 81 -16.69 20.45 -18.38
N ASP A 82 -16.18 19.36 -17.79
CA ASP A 82 -16.88 18.57 -16.77
C ASP A 82 -16.75 19.21 -15.37
N TRP A 83 -15.75 20.08 -15.16
CA TRP A 83 -15.46 20.76 -13.89
C TRP A 83 -15.37 19.82 -12.67
N ASN A 84 -14.98 18.57 -12.89
CA ASN A 84 -15.00 17.50 -11.89
C ASN A 84 -13.67 17.35 -11.09
N ASN A 85 -12.70 18.22 -11.34
CA ASN A 85 -11.36 18.18 -10.75
C ASN A 85 -10.90 19.57 -10.26
N ILE A 86 -11.80 20.38 -9.71
CA ILE A 86 -11.49 21.70 -9.14
C ILE A 86 -10.32 21.62 -8.16
N GLN A 87 -9.43 22.60 -8.25
CA GLN A 87 -8.23 22.67 -7.42
C GLN A 87 -8.57 22.91 -5.95
N ARG A 88 -7.95 22.13 -5.07
CA ARG A 88 -8.09 22.25 -3.62
C ARG A 88 -6.84 21.82 -2.90
N ARG A 89 -6.65 22.32 -1.68
CA ARG A 89 -5.52 21.92 -0.84
C ARG A 89 -5.94 20.76 0.05
N ILE A 90 -5.20 19.66 -0.01
CA ILE A 90 -5.43 18.49 0.84
C ILE A 90 -4.12 18.00 1.44
N THR A 91 -4.22 17.26 2.52
CA THR A 91 -3.08 16.64 3.20
C THR A 91 -3.21 15.13 3.14
N VAL A 92 -2.16 14.47 2.68
CA VAL A 92 -2.04 13.01 2.76
C VAL A 92 -0.99 12.64 3.79
N ASN A 93 -1.28 11.63 4.60
CA ASN A 93 -0.31 11.05 5.51
C ASN A 93 0.77 10.30 4.71
N SER A 94 1.90 9.97 5.34
CA SER A 94 2.89 9.09 4.72
C SER A 94 2.29 7.72 4.43
N PHE A 95 2.72 7.11 3.35
CA PHE A 95 2.27 5.79 2.93
C PHE A 95 3.34 5.14 2.05
N PHE A 96 3.05 3.92 1.61
CA PHE A 96 3.85 3.19 0.65
C PHE A 96 3.03 2.92 -0.60
N ILE A 97 3.65 2.99 -1.77
CA ILE A 97 2.99 2.69 -3.05
C ILE A 97 3.92 1.90 -3.96
N ASP A 98 3.37 1.04 -4.80
CA ASP A 98 4.14 0.25 -5.73
C ASP A 98 4.96 1.12 -6.67
N LYS A 99 6.21 0.72 -6.85
CA LYS A 99 7.15 1.37 -7.74
C LYS A 99 6.65 1.45 -9.19
N THR A 100 5.90 0.44 -9.64
CA THR A 100 5.44 0.26 -11.02
C THR A 100 4.00 -0.25 -11.02
N GLU A 101 3.36 -0.33 -12.18
CA GLU A 101 2.10 -1.08 -12.29
C GLU A 101 2.32 -2.58 -11.97
N VAL A 102 1.25 -3.28 -11.61
CA VAL A 102 1.29 -4.75 -11.46
C VAL A 102 1.53 -5.38 -12.84
N ALA A 103 2.64 -6.10 -12.99
CA ALA A 103 2.99 -6.78 -14.23
C ALA A 103 2.25 -8.12 -14.42
N ASN A 104 2.14 -8.57 -15.68
CA ASN A 104 1.55 -9.86 -16.05
C ASN A 104 2.17 -11.05 -15.29
N VAL A 105 3.47 -11.05 -15.03
CA VAL A 105 4.13 -12.10 -14.24
C VAL A 105 3.65 -12.12 -12.79
N HIS A 106 3.43 -10.96 -12.16
CA HIS A 106 2.94 -10.89 -10.78
C HIS A 106 1.48 -11.36 -10.70
N TYR A 107 0.65 -11.00 -11.68
CA TYR A 107 -0.74 -11.47 -11.71
C TYR A 107 -0.85 -12.98 -12.02
N ARG A 108 0.04 -13.54 -12.85
CA ARG A 108 0.12 -14.99 -13.04
C ARG A 108 0.62 -15.74 -11.80
N GLU A 109 1.49 -15.14 -10.99
CA GLU A 109 1.84 -15.68 -9.68
C GLU A 109 0.60 -15.82 -8.79
N TYR A 110 -0.26 -14.80 -8.79
CA TYR A 110 -1.55 -14.84 -8.09
C TYR A 110 -2.46 -15.97 -8.61
N LEU A 111 -2.66 -16.07 -9.92
CA LEU A 111 -3.47 -17.14 -10.51
C LEU A 111 -2.89 -18.53 -10.23
N TYR A 112 -1.57 -18.68 -10.29
CA TYR A 112 -0.89 -19.94 -9.96
C TYR A 112 -1.11 -20.33 -8.50
N TRP A 113 -1.07 -19.38 -7.58
CA TRP A 113 -1.40 -19.64 -6.18
C TRP A 113 -2.87 -20.05 -6.02
N LEU A 114 -3.79 -19.34 -6.68
CA LEU A 114 -5.22 -19.67 -6.63
C LEU A 114 -5.51 -21.09 -7.16
N ASP A 115 -4.86 -21.49 -8.25
CA ASP A 115 -5.03 -22.82 -8.84
C ASP A 115 -4.56 -23.92 -7.87
N ASN A 116 -3.40 -23.74 -7.24
CA ASN A 116 -2.89 -24.70 -6.26
C ASN A 116 -3.79 -24.81 -5.02
N VAL A 117 -4.30 -23.68 -4.52
CA VAL A 117 -5.07 -23.63 -3.27
C VAL A 117 -6.54 -24.03 -3.49
N PHE A 118 -7.19 -23.46 -4.51
CA PHE A 118 -8.62 -23.61 -4.75
C PHE A 118 -8.93 -24.55 -5.91
N GLY A 119 -8.17 -24.51 -7.01
CA GLY A 119 -8.38 -25.42 -8.15
C GLY A 119 -8.20 -26.88 -7.76
N GLN A 120 -7.09 -27.21 -7.09
CA GLN A 120 -6.85 -28.56 -6.56
C GLN A 120 -7.86 -28.97 -5.46
N ALA A 121 -8.59 -28.01 -4.88
CA ALA A 121 -9.67 -28.26 -3.92
C ALA A 121 -11.06 -28.41 -4.57
N GLY A 122 -11.16 -28.37 -5.90
CA GLY A 122 -12.42 -28.42 -6.64
C GLY A 122 -13.23 -27.12 -6.60
N MET A 123 -12.59 -25.99 -6.28
CA MET A 123 -13.20 -24.66 -6.20
C MET A 123 -12.81 -23.80 -7.43
N ASP A 124 -12.92 -24.38 -8.62
CA ASP A 124 -12.48 -23.76 -9.88
C ASP A 124 -13.15 -22.41 -10.16
N SER A 125 -14.38 -22.21 -9.67
CA SER A 125 -15.12 -20.95 -9.84
C SER A 125 -14.36 -19.73 -9.28
N ILE A 126 -13.60 -19.90 -8.19
CA ILE A 126 -12.78 -18.83 -7.61
C ILE A 126 -11.63 -18.48 -8.55
N VAL A 127 -11.01 -19.50 -9.16
CA VAL A 127 -9.90 -19.33 -10.11
C VAL A 127 -10.38 -18.67 -11.39
N GLU A 128 -11.51 -19.13 -11.95
CA GLU A 128 -12.09 -18.56 -13.17
C GLU A 128 -12.50 -17.09 -12.99
N GLN A 129 -13.12 -16.73 -11.87
CA GLN A 129 -13.49 -15.34 -11.57
C GLN A 129 -12.29 -14.39 -11.46
N ALA A 130 -11.11 -14.92 -11.12
CA ALA A 130 -9.89 -14.13 -11.02
C ALA A 130 -9.18 -13.94 -12.38
N LYS A 131 -9.56 -14.65 -13.44
CA LYS A 131 -8.88 -14.53 -14.73
C LYS A 131 -9.15 -13.16 -15.37
N PRO A 132 -8.12 -12.49 -15.93
CA PRO A 132 -8.33 -11.29 -16.72
C PRO A 132 -9.14 -11.60 -17.97
N ASP A 133 -9.99 -10.66 -18.38
CA ASP A 133 -10.66 -10.72 -19.68
C ASP A 133 -9.65 -10.40 -20.78
N THR A 134 -9.23 -11.41 -21.55
CA THR A 134 -8.31 -11.23 -22.67
C THR A 134 -9.00 -10.66 -23.91
N LEU A 135 -10.34 -10.69 -23.98
CA LEU A 135 -11.10 -10.24 -25.16
C LEU A 135 -11.14 -8.71 -25.27
N VAL A 136 -10.73 -7.97 -24.23
CA VAL A 136 -10.59 -6.51 -24.24
C VAL A 136 -9.67 -5.98 -25.34
N TRP A 137 -8.85 -6.83 -25.95
CA TRP A 137 -8.00 -6.49 -27.09
C TRP A 137 -8.76 -6.45 -28.42
N ARG A 138 -9.91 -7.12 -28.53
CA ARG A 138 -10.67 -7.18 -29.78
C ARG A 138 -11.26 -5.83 -30.15
N SER A 139 -11.27 -5.56 -31.44
CA SER A 139 -11.96 -4.42 -32.04
C SER A 139 -12.48 -4.85 -33.40
N GLU A 140 -13.68 -4.41 -33.77
CA GLU A 140 -14.35 -4.79 -35.03
C GLU A 140 -13.51 -4.47 -36.27
N LEU A 141 -12.64 -3.45 -36.17
CA LEU A 141 -11.85 -2.92 -37.28
C LEU A 141 -10.33 -3.06 -37.06
N ALA A 142 -9.87 -3.93 -36.15
CA ALA A 142 -8.44 -4.14 -35.90
C ALA A 142 -8.06 -5.61 -35.76
N TYR A 143 -6.90 -5.98 -36.31
CA TYR A 143 -6.31 -7.31 -36.15
C TYR A 143 -5.51 -7.39 -34.83
N ASN A 144 -6.20 -7.72 -33.74
CA ASN A 144 -5.62 -7.79 -32.38
C ASN A 144 -5.64 -9.21 -31.77
N GLU A 145 -6.03 -10.23 -32.53
CA GLU A 145 -6.07 -11.63 -32.04
C GLU A 145 -4.74 -12.10 -31.40
N PRO A 146 -3.55 -11.71 -31.91
CA PRO A 146 -2.30 -12.06 -31.23
C PRO A 146 -2.22 -11.56 -29.77
N TYR A 147 -2.78 -10.39 -29.45
CA TYR A 147 -2.78 -9.87 -28.09
C TYR A 147 -3.76 -10.62 -27.17
N VAL A 148 -4.89 -11.08 -27.72
CA VAL A 148 -5.85 -11.94 -26.99
C VAL A 148 -5.18 -13.24 -26.55
N GLU A 149 -4.34 -13.83 -27.40
CA GLU A 149 -3.67 -15.10 -27.11
C GLU A 149 -2.42 -14.91 -26.24
N TYR A 150 -1.57 -13.94 -26.59
CA TYR A 150 -0.20 -13.87 -26.11
C TYR A 150 0.07 -12.80 -25.06
N TYR A 151 -0.67 -11.68 -25.01
CA TYR A 151 -0.30 -10.54 -24.15
C TYR A 151 -0.17 -10.96 -22.67
N PHE A 152 -1.13 -11.72 -22.15
CA PHE A 152 -1.09 -12.16 -20.76
C PHE A 152 -0.18 -13.39 -20.54
N ARG A 153 0.01 -14.22 -21.56
CA ARG A 153 0.59 -15.57 -21.42
C ARG A 153 2.06 -15.65 -21.81
N HIS A 154 2.46 -14.95 -22.87
CA HIS A 154 3.76 -15.15 -23.51
C HIS A 154 4.90 -14.49 -22.69
N PRO A 155 6.09 -15.13 -22.58
CA PRO A 155 7.22 -14.60 -21.81
C PRO A 155 7.66 -13.17 -22.18
N SER A 156 7.52 -12.78 -23.45
CA SER A 156 7.87 -11.42 -23.91
C SER A 156 7.08 -10.32 -23.22
N TYR A 157 5.89 -10.62 -22.68
CA TYR A 157 5.04 -9.65 -21.99
C TYR A 157 5.06 -9.81 -20.47
N ASN A 158 6.03 -10.56 -19.92
CA ASN A 158 6.13 -10.81 -18.48
C ASN A 158 6.12 -9.52 -17.64
N TYR A 159 6.85 -8.51 -18.11
CA TYR A 159 7.06 -7.24 -17.40
C TYR A 159 6.21 -6.10 -17.95
N TYR A 160 5.16 -6.41 -18.70
CA TYR A 160 4.15 -5.45 -19.15
C TYR A 160 3.02 -5.39 -18.12
N PRO A 161 2.29 -4.26 -17.99
CA PRO A 161 1.21 -4.14 -17.02
C PRO A 161 0.07 -5.11 -17.33
N VAL A 162 -0.51 -5.68 -16.28
CA VAL A 162 -1.73 -6.47 -16.41
C VAL A 162 -2.90 -5.56 -16.80
N VAL A 163 -3.67 -5.99 -17.80
CA VAL A 163 -4.89 -5.34 -18.30
C VAL A 163 -6.02 -6.35 -18.44
N GLY A 164 -7.24 -5.90 -18.69
CA GLY A 164 -8.42 -6.78 -18.67
C GLY A 164 -8.81 -7.21 -17.26
N VAL A 165 -8.37 -6.45 -16.25
CA VAL A 165 -8.70 -6.67 -14.84
C VAL A 165 -9.68 -5.59 -14.36
N ASN A 166 -10.77 -6.02 -13.73
CA ASN A 166 -11.73 -5.09 -13.13
C ASN A 166 -11.30 -4.69 -11.70
N TRP A 167 -12.02 -3.72 -11.12
CA TRP A 167 -11.68 -3.18 -9.81
C TRP A 167 -11.76 -4.21 -8.68
N LYS A 168 -12.72 -5.14 -8.77
CA LYS A 168 -12.88 -6.23 -7.79
C LYS A 168 -11.70 -7.19 -7.81
N GLN A 169 -11.27 -7.60 -9.00
CA GLN A 169 -10.09 -8.44 -9.20
C GLN A 169 -8.80 -7.76 -8.70
N ALA A 170 -8.64 -6.46 -8.96
CA ALA A 170 -7.51 -5.68 -8.47
C ALA A 170 -7.48 -5.60 -6.92
N THR A 171 -8.65 -5.41 -6.30
CA THR A 171 -8.81 -5.40 -4.84
C THR A 171 -8.52 -6.78 -4.24
N ASP A 172 -9.03 -7.85 -4.85
CA ASP A 172 -8.78 -9.23 -4.42
C ASP A 172 -7.29 -9.61 -4.49
N TYR A 173 -6.58 -9.14 -5.53
CA TYR A 173 -5.13 -9.28 -5.64
C TYR A 173 -4.39 -8.56 -4.50
N CYS A 174 -4.82 -7.37 -4.08
CA CYS A 174 -4.22 -6.65 -2.96
C CYS A 174 -4.38 -7.41 -1.65
N ILE A 175 -5.56 -7.99 -1.40
CA ILE A 175 -5.82 -8.83 -0.22
C ILE A 175 -4.90 -10.06 -0.26
N TRP A 176 -4.85 -10.76 -1.38
CA TRP A 176 -3.96 -11.92 -1.56
C TRP A 176 -2.49 -11.56 -1.30
N ARG A 177 -2.01 -10.43 -1.83
CA ARG A 177 -0.63 -9.99 -1.66
C ARG A 177 -0.30 -9.71 -0.20
N THR A 178 -1.25 -9.15 0.56
CA THR A 178 -1.13 -8.98 2.02
C THR A 178 -0.86 -10.31 2.69
N ASP A 179 -1.70 -11.31 2.39
CA ASP A 179 -1.62 -12.62 2.99
C ASP A 179 -0.30 -13.31 2.62
N ARG A 180 0.10 -13.29 1.34
CA ARG A 180 1.35 -13.90 0.88
C ARG A 180 2.61 -13.26 1.46
N VAL A 181 2.66 -11.94 1.58
CA VAL A 181 3.83 -11.25 2.15
C VAL A 181 3.95 -11.53 3.65
N ASN A 182 2.83 -11.51 4.37
CA ASN A 182 2.81 -11.82 5.80
C ASN A 182 3.11 -13.29 6.08
N GLU A 183 2.58 -14.20 5.27
CA GLU A 183 2.88 -15.62 5.31
C GLU A 183 4.38 -15.89 5.14
N LEU A 184 4.99 -15.33 4.09
CA LEU A 184 6.42 -15.45 3.85
C LEU A 184 7.25 -14.86 4.99
N THR A 185 6.78 -13.76 5.59
CA THR A 185 7.42 -13.13 6.74
C THR A 185 7.37 -14.03 7.97
N LEU A 186 6.23 -14.65 8.26
CA LEU A 186 6.09 -15.61 9.37
C LEU A 186 6.95 -16.86 9.16
N MET A 187 7.01 -17.39 7.93
CA MET A 187 7.91 -18.50 7.57
C MET A 187 9.38 -18.11 7.78
N GLY A 188 9.79 -16.95 7.28
CA GLY A 188 11.16 -16.44 7.41
C GLY A 188 11.59 -16.16 8.86
N LYS A 189 10.63 -15.95 9.76
CA LYS A 189 10.85 -15.77 11.20
C LYS A 189 10.64 -17.07 12.02
N GLY A 190 10.25 -18.17 11.39
CA GLY A 190 10.04 -19.46 12.05
C GLY A 190 8.72 -19.61 12.82
N TYR A 191 7.79 -18.65 12.70
CA TYR A 191 6.45 -18.71 13.30
C TYR A 191 5.45 -19.52 12.49
N LEU A 192 5.80 -19.86 11.25
CA LEU A 192 5.08 -20.78 10.38
C LEU A 192 6.06 -21.82 9.82
N ASP A 193 5.75 -23.11 9.95
CA ASP A 193 6.60 -24.15 9.37
C ASP A 193 6.50 -24.13 7.85
N LYS A 194 7.61 -23.79 7.20
CA LYS A 194 7.68 -23.60 5.75
C LYS A 194 7.29 -24.87 4.98
N LYS A 195 7.68 -26.06 5.46
CA LYS A 195 7.46 -27.31 4.72
C LYS A 195 6.01 -27.75 4.79
N SER A 196 5.41 -27.72 5.98
CA SER A 196 4.00 -28.08 6.15
C SER A 196 3.10 -27.10 5.41
N GLN A 197 3.41 -25.81 5.47
CA GLN A 197 2.60 -24.77 4.86
C GLN A 197 2.58 -24.91 3.33
N ILE A 198 3.76 -24.96 2.69
CA ILE A 198 3.85 -25.13 1.23
C ILE A 198 3.18 -26.44 0.79
N LYS A 199 3.39 -27.53 1.54
CA LYS A 199 2.76 -28.81 1.21
C LYS A 199 1.23 -28.70 1.29
N ARG A 200 0.67 -27.98 2.27
CA ARG A 200 -0.79 -27.83 2.38
C ARG A 200 -1.35 -27.01 1.23
N GLU A 201 -0.70 -25.90 0.86
CA GLU A 201 -1.12 -25.06 -0.26
C GLU A 201 -1.12 -25.82 -1.59
N LEU A 202 -0.06 -26.61 -1.87
CA LEU A 202 0.06 -27.38 -3.11
C LEU A 202 -0.92 -28.55 -3.24
N ASN A 203 -1.54 -28.98 -2.14
CA ASN A 203 -2.50 -30.09 -2.13
C ASN A 203 -3.94 -29.62 -1.98
N GLY A 204 -4.27 -28.39 -2.44
CA GLY A 204 -5.64 -27.89 -2.43
C GLY A 204 -6.17 -27.58 -1.04
N SER A 205 -5.58 -26.61 -0.35
CA SER A 205 -6.04 -26.25 1.01
C SER A 205 -7.44 -25.62 1.06
N GLY A 206 -7.97 -25.14 -0.07
CA GLY A 206 -9.28 -24.49 -0.15
C GLY A 206 -9.43 -23.37 0.89
N GLN A 207 -10.50 -23.45 1.68
CA GLN A 207 -10.79 -22.50 2.77
C GLN A 207 -9.76 -22.50 3.92
N ASP A 208 -8.93 -23.55 4.07
CA ASP A 208 -7.88 -23.61 5.10
C ASP A 208 -6.52 -23.07 4.60
N ASN A 209 -6.56 -22.01 3.77
CA ASN A 209 -5.38 -21.27 3.37
C ASN A 209 -5.02 -20.18 4.39
N PHE A 210 -3.81 -19.63 4.29
CA PHE A 210 -3.37 -18.57 5.20
C PHE A 210 -4.05 -17.24 4.86
N ASN A 211 -4.75 -16.66 5.84
CA ASN A 211 -5.21 -15.27 5.79
C ASN A 211 -4.76 -14.52 7.05
N THR A 212 -4.27 -13.30 6.88
CA THR A 212 -3.69 -12.48 7.95
C THR A 212 -4.71 -12.17 9.04
N LYS A 213 -5.94 -11.77 8.67
CA LYS A 213 -7.00 -11.45 9.62
C LYS A 213 -7.49 -12.71 10.33
N ALA A 214 -7.68 -13.82 9.61
CA ALA A 214 -8.05 -15.11 10.21
C ALA A 214 -7.00 -15.63 11.18
N TYR A 215 -5.71 -15.48 10.86
CA TYR A 215 -4.61 -15.82 11.74
C TYR A 215 -4.62 -14.98 13.03
N LEU A 216 -4.82 -13.66 12.91
CA LEU A 216 -4.90 -12.77 14.05
C LEU A 216 -6.12 -13.03 14.94
N MET A 217 -7.26 -13.43 14.35
CA MET A 217 -8.51 -13.73 15.06
C MET A 217 -8.64 -15.17 15.59
N ASP A 218 -7.59 -15.99 15.53
CA ASP A 218 -7.61 -17.40 15.97
C ASP A 218 -8.54 -18.32 15.16
N GLU A 219 -8.97 -17.87 13.97
CA GLU A 219 -9.80 -18.64 13.05
C GLU A 219 -8.95 -19.54 12.14
N TYR A 220 -7.65 -19.29 12.03
CA TYR A 220 -6.71 -20.12 11.26
C TYR A 220 -5.60 -20.69 12.16
N GLN A 221 -5.42 -22.00 12.12
CA GLN A 221 -4.47 -22.73 12.97
C GLN A 221 -3.12 -22.90 12.26
N ALA A 222 -2.17 -22.02 12.57
CA ALA A 222 -0.81 -22.10 12.06
C ALA A 222 -0.02 -23.21 12.76
N THR A 223 0.73 -24.01 11.98
CA THR A 223 1.74 -24.92 12.54
C THR A 223 3.04 -24.15 12.77
N PRO A 224 3.49 -23.93 14.01
CA PRO A 224 4.71 -23.17 14.27
C PRO A 224 5.96 -23.99 13.94
N GLY A 225 7.00 -23.30 13.46
CA GLY A 225 8.32 -23.90 13.30
C GLY A 225 8.98 -24.22 14.65
N ARG A 226 9.98 -25.10 14.63
CA ARG A 226 10.74 -25.49 15.85
C ARG A 226 11.37 -24.32 16.59
N GLU A 227 11.76 -23.27 15.86
CA GLU A 227 12.39 -22.08 16.42
C GLU A 227 11.42 -21.23 17.26
N ALA A 228 10.15 -21.12 16.85
CA ALA A 228 9.13 -20.39 17.60
C ALA A 228 8.84 -21.05 18.97
N ALA A 229 8.94 -22.38 19.07
CA ALA A 229 8.80 -23.09 20.34
C ALA A 229 10.08 -23.02 21.23
N SER A 230 11.19 -22.49 20.71
CA SER A 230 12.47 -22.46 21.43
C SER A 230 12.47 -21.43 22.57
N LYS A 231 13.23 -21.72 23.64
CA LYS A 231 13.53 -20.75 24.71
C LYS A 231 14.15 -19.45 24.18
N LYS A 232 14.80 -19.48 23.00
CA LYS A 232 15.39 -18.31 22.33
C LYS A 232 14.38 -17.37 21.67
N ASN A 233 13.12 -17.79 21.51
CA ASN A 233 12.09 -16.94 20.92
C ASN A 233 11.92 -15.65 21.74
N PRO A 234 12.05 -14.46 21.11
CA PRO A 234 11.90 -13.18 21.81
C PRO A 234 10.46 -12.93 22.28
N LEU A 235 9.47 -13.49 21.58
CA LEU A 235 8.07 -13.37 21.96
C LEU A 235 7.76 -14.34 23.09
N LYS A 236 7.27 -13.80 24.20
CA LYS A 236 6.88 -14.55 25.39
C LYS A 236 5.42 -14.33 25.72
N ASP A 237 4.79 -15.33 26.33
CA ASP A 237 3.49 -15.19 26.98
C ASP A 237 3.63 -14.51 28.36
N ALA A 238 2.50 -14.31 29.06
CA ALA A 238 2.47 -13.69 30.38
C ALA A 238 3.30 -14.49 31.41
N GLN A 239 3.39 -15.82 31.25
CA GLN A 239 4.15 -16.73 32.10
C GLN A 239 5.64 -16.81 31.70
N GLY A 240 6.04 -16.13 30.63
CA GLY A 240 7.41 -16.10 30.13
C GLY A 240 7.82 -17.34 29.33
N ARG A 241 6.87 -18.15 28.86
CA ARG A 241 7.08 -19.25 27.92
C ARG A 241 7.12 -18.70 26.49
N PRO A 242 7.82 -19.37 25.54
CA PRO A 242 7.82 -18.97 24.13
C PRO A 242 6.40 -18.88 23.57
N ARG A 243 6.05 -17.73 22.98
CA ARG A 243 4.77 -17.55 22.29
C ARG A 243 4.94 -17.86 20.81
N THR A 244 4.21 -18.86 20.32
CA THR A 244 4.31 -19.33 18.93
C THR A 244 3.45 -18.53 17.95
N LYS A 245 2.41 -17.85 18.44
CA LYS A 245 1.57 -16.95 17.64
C LYS A 245 2.08 -15.52 17.69
N VAL A 246 2.23 -14.90 16.53
CA VAL A 246 2.55 -13.47 16.37
C VAL A 246 1.26 -12.68 16.41
N ASN A 247 1.26 -11.57 17.15
CA ASN A 247 0.19 -10.60 17.12
C ASN A 247 0.64 -9.36 16.34
N PHE A 248 -0.30 -8.52 15.95
CA PHE A 248 0.01 -7.32 15.17
C PHE A 248 0.91 -6.35 15.94
N GLU A 249 0.75 -6.26 17.27
CA GLU A 249 1.52 -5.37 18.16
C GLU A 249 3.00 -5.78 18.26
N ASP A 250 3.37 -6.97 17.78
CA ASP A 250 4.76 -7.41 17.74
C ASP A 250 5.59 -6.68 16.67
N GLY A 251 4.92 -5.98 15.73
CA GLY A 251 5.57 -5.24 14.65
C GLY A 251 6.34 -6.14 13.68
N ILE A 252 5.92 -7.40 13.56
CA ILE A 252 6.49 -8.39 12.62
C ILE A 252 5.69 -8.41 11.31
N LEU A 253 4.36 -8.30 11.40
CA LEU A 253 3.46 -8.30 10.25
C LEU A 253 3.42 -6.92 9.59
N TYR A 254 3.23 -6.92 8.29
CA TYR A 254 2.96 -5.73 7.49
C TYR A 254 1.46 -5.39 7.52
N GLY A 255 1.16 -4.13 7.23
CA GLY A 255 -0.22 -3.69 7.01
C GLY A 255 -0.82 -4.25 5.73
N ASP A 256 -2.10 -3.97 5.52
CA ASP A 256 -2.83 -4.43 4.34
C ASP A 256 -2.34 -3.69 3.08
N TYR A 257 -2.01 -4.44 2.03
CA TYR A 257 -1.99 -3.93 0.66
C TYR A 257 -3.43 -3.64 0.23
N ARG A 258 -3.60 -2.52 -0.48
CA ARG A 258 -4.88 -2.05 -1.02
C ARG A 258 -4.65 -1.25 -2.29
N LEU A 259 -5.70 -0.85 -2.98
CA LEU A 259 -5.59 0.21 -3.98
C LEU A 259 -5.28 1.54 -3.26
N PRO A 260 -4.48 2.44 -3.87
CA PRO A 260 -4.31 3.80 -3.35
C PRO A 260 -5.64 4.54 -3.37
N THR A 261 -5.83 5.50 -2.46
CA THR A 261 -6.90 6.48 -2.66
C THR A 261 -6.56 7.39 -3.84
N GLU A 262 -7.55 8.06 -4.40
CA GLU A 262 -7.33 9.00 -5.49
C GLU A 262 -6.34 10.10 -5.08
N ALA A 263 -6.48 10.61 -3.86
CA ALA A 263 -5.60 11.63 -3.31
C ALA A 263 -4.16 11.13 -3.10
N GLU A 264 -4.00 9.91 -2.58
CA GLU A 264 -2.68 9.28 -2.45
C GLU A 264 -2.03 9.08 -3.83
N TRP A 265 -2.79 8.58 -4.80
CA TRP A 265 -2.31 8.34 -6.15
C TRP A 265 -1.85 9.64 -6.81
N GLU A 266 -2.65 10.71 -6.73
CA GLU A 266 -2.33 11.99 -7.34
C GLU A 266 -1.13 12.68 -6.65
N TYR A 267 -1.06 12.62 -5.33
CA TYR A 267 0.09 13.10 -4.57
C TYR A 267 1.38 12.37 -4.96
N ALA A 268 1.31 11.04 -5.02
CA ALA A 268 2.43 10.21 -5.42
C ALA A 268 2.86 10.49 -6.86
N ALA A 269 1.91 10.71 -7.77
CA ALA A 269 2.17 10.95 -9.19
C ALA A 269 2.97 12.23 -9.42
N TYR A 270 2.60 13.36 -8.80
CA TYR A 270 3.35 14.61 -8.97
C TYR A 270 4.80 14.48 -8.51
N GLY A 271 5.08 13.76 -7.42
CA GLY A 271 6.46 13.57 -6.98
C GLY A 271 7.13 14.86 -6.51
N TYR A 272 6.37 15.80 -5.93
CA TYR A 272 6.82 17.14 -5.52
C TYR A 272 8.02 17.17 -4.57
N ILE A 273 8.41 16.04 -3.99
CA ILE A 273 9.70 15.93 -3.33
C ILE A 273 10.84 16.39 -4.26
N ALA A 274 10.78 16.19 -5.58
CA ALA A 274 11.76 16.67 -6.56
C ALA A 274 11.76 18.19 -6.78
N GLU A 275 10.69 18.88 -6.40
CA GLU A 275 10.51 20.32 -6.57
C GLU A 275 10.92 21.14 -5.33
N ASN A 276 11.17 20.48 -4.20
CA ASN A 276 11.62 21.16 -3.01
C ASN A 276 13.12 21.56 -3.14
N PRO A 277 13.43 22.87 -3.19
CA PRO A 277 14.80 23.35 -3.40
C PRO A 277 15.74 23.06 -2.23
N GLN A 278 15.20 22.95 -1.01
CA GLN A 278 15.96 22.63 0.20
C GLN A 278 15.30 21.50 1.00
N LYS A 279 15.32 20.30 0.41
CA LYS A 279 14.90 19.07 1.11
C LYS A 279 15.68 18.90 2.40
N LYS A 280 14.99 18.46 3.46
CA LYS A 280 15.62 18.16 4.74
C LYS A 280 16.68 17.07 4.61
N GLN A 281 17.96 17.46 4.67
CA GLN A 281 19.08 16.53 4.69
C GLN A 281 19.41 16.04 6.11
N LYS A 282 20.26 15.01 6.21
CA LYS A 282 20.70 14.45 7.49
C LYS A 282 21.42 15.53 8.31
N GLY A 283 20.83 15.92 9.45
CA GLY A 283 21.35 16.97 10.34
C GLY A 283 20.77 18.37 10.12
N ALA A 284 19.98 18.58 9.06
CA ALA A 284 19.26 19.83 8.84
C ALA A 284 18.08 19.95 9.83
N LYS A 285 17.88 21.16 10.38
CA LYS A 285 16.90 21.39 11.45
C LYS A 285 15.44 21.35 10.98
N ARG A 286 15.12 21.71 9.72
CA ARG A 286 13.72 21.82 9.28
C ARG A 286 13.44 21.50 7.80
N GLY A 287 14.38 21.76 6.88
CA GLY A 287 14.04 21.77 5.44
C GLY A 287 13.02 22.87 5.10
N GLU A 288 12.76 23.11 3.82
CA GLU A 288 11.75 24.08 3.38
C GLU A 288 10.44 23.39 2.98
N GLU A 289 9.31 24.08 3.17
CA GLU A 289 7.99 23.67 2.66
C GLU A 289 7.68 24.50 1.42
N LEU A 290 8.51 24.33 0.38
CA LEU A 290 8.38 25.09 -0.86
C LEU A 290 8.23 24.14 -2.04
N ILE A 291 7.28 24.46 -2.91
CA ILE A 291 7.11 23.86 -4.22
C ILE A 291 7.53 24.92 -5.24
N ALA A 292 8.63 24.70 -5.94
CA ALA A 292 9.16 25.68 -6.89
C ALA A 292 8.26 25.83 -8.11
N ASN A 293 7.73 24.73 -8.65
CA ASN A 293 6.89 24.71 -9.84
C ASN A 293 5.73 23.72 -9.68
N LYS A 294 4.58 24.06 -10.26
CA LYS A 294 3.46 23.13 -10.41
C LYS A 294 3.72 22.21 -11.61
N GLN A 295 3.72 20.91 -11.38
CA GLN A 295 3.90 19.92 -12.43
C GLN A 295 2.55 19.62 -13.08
N ILE A 296 2.57 19.49 -14.41
CA ILE A 296 1.46 19.03 -15.24
C ILE A 296 1.44 17.51 -15.29
N TYR A 297 2.62 16.90 -15.45
CA TYR A 297 2.82 15.46 -15.56
C TYR A 297 3.56 14.89 -14.35
N SER A 298 3.76 13.59 -14.33
CA SER A 298 4.43 12.92 -13.21
C SER A 298 5.95 13.09 -13.16
N TRP A 299 6.58 13.65 -14.20
CA TRP A 299 8.03 13.85 -14.23
C TRP A 299 8.42 15.31 -14.07
N LYS A 300 9.71 15.53 -13.78
CA LYS A 300 10.32 16.86 -13.78
C LYS A 300 11.03 17.11 -15.09
N ASN A 301 10.74 18.23 -15.73
CA ASN A 301 11.56 18.79 -16.80
C ASN A 301 12.28 20.06 -16.34
N ASN A 302 13.42 20.36 -16.96
CA ASN A 302 14.06 21.67 -16.75
C ASN A 302 13.30 22.72 -17.56
N GLY A 303 12.87 23.79 -16.90
CA GLY A 303 12.07 24.86 -17.52
C GLY A 303 10.59 24.59 -17.39
N TYR A 304 9.91 24.40 -18.52
CA TYR A 304 8.47 24.16 -18.57
C TYR A 304 8.15 22.65 -18.59
N ASP A 305 7.05 22.24 -17.97
CA ASP A 305 6.63 20.85 -18.00
C ASP A 305 6.06 20.46 -19.37
N ASN A 306 6.52 19.34 -19.93
CA ASN A 306 6.24 18.92 -21.30
C ASN A 306 6.30 17.39 -21.41
N SER A 307 5.58 16.83 -22.38
CA SER A 307 5.62 15.42 -22.79
C SER A 307 6.99 14.93 -23.28
N ARG A 308 7.90 15.84 -23.62
CA ARG A 308 9.23 15.55 -24.17
C ARG A 308 10.34 15.98 -23.23
N TYR A 309 11.44 15.24 -23.25
CA TYR A 309 12.65 15.58 -22.52
C TYR A 309 13.32 16.83 -23.08
N THR A 310 13.57 17.83 -22.22
CA THR A 310 14.04 19.16 -22.66
C THR A 310 15.55 19.35 -22.56
N GLN A 311 16.25 18.54 -21.76
CA GLN A 311 17.68 18.76 -21.53
C GLN A 311 18.51 18.35 -22.76
N LYS A 312 19.55 19.13 -23.06
CA LYS A 312 20.49 18.83 -24.14
C LYS A 312 21.20 17.50 -23.88
N GLY A 313 21.12 16.59 -24.84
CA GLY A 313 21.74 15.26 -24.75
C GLY A 313 21.12 14.29 -25.76
N GLY A 314 21.54 13.02 -25.71
CA GLY A 314 21.06 11.99 -26.63
C GLY A 314 19.55 11.69 -26.54
N TYR A 315 18.92 12.08 -25.43
CA TYR A 315 17.47 11.90 -25.19
C TYR A 315 16.65 13.17 -25.46
N GLN A 316 17.28 14.26 -25.92
CA GLN A 316 16.55 15.51 -26.17
C GLN A 316 15.42 15.29 -27.17
N GLY A 317 14.21 15.69 -26.79
CA GLY A 317 13.01 15.51 -27.61
C GLY A 317 12.35 14.14 -27.51
N ALA A 318 12.95 13.15 -26.82
CA ALA A 318 12.31 11.87 -26.56
C ALA A 318 11.06 12.03 -25.70
N PHE A 319 10.04 11.20 -25.94
CA PHE A 319 8.85 11.19 -25.10
C PHE A 319 9.14 10.55 -23.73
N LEU A 320 8.51 11.09 -22.70
CA LEU A 320 8.70 10.68 -21.30
C LEU A 320 7.62 9.72 -20.78
N ALA A 321 6.68 9.34 -21.65
CA ALA A 321 5.61 8.39 -21.37
C ALA A 321 5.16 7.71 -22.66
N ASN A 322 4.47 6.59 -22.50
CA ASN A 322 3.75 5.90 -23.55
C ASN A 322 2.31 6.43 -23.65
N PHE A 323 1.97 7.06 -24.78
CA PHE A 323 0.64 7.64 -24.98
C PHE A 323 0.35 7.91 -26.46
N LYS A 324 -0.93 8.10 -26.78
CA LYS A 324 -1.37 8.36 -28.14
C LYS A 324 -1.20 9.83 -28.51
N ARG A 325 -0.40 10.09 -29.55
CA ARG A 325 -0.17 11.45 -30.05
C ARG A 325 -1.36 12.02 -30.79
N GLY A 326 -2.01 11.19 -31.60
CA GLY A 326 -3.09 11.61 -32.48
C GLY A 326 -3.77 10.44 -33.16
N SER A 327 -4.75 10.74 -34.01
CA SER A 327 -5.39 9.69 -34.81
C SER A 327 -4.35 9.01 -35.72
N GLY A 328 -4.26 7.68 -35.65
CA GLY A 328 -3.30 6.88 -36.43
C GLY A 328 -1.84 6.90 -35.95
N ASP A 329 -1.44 7.81 -35.05
CA ASP A 329 -0.08 7.88 -34.53
C ASP A 329 0.00 7.32 -33.10
N ASN A 330 0.23 6.01 -33.02
CA ASN A 330 0.44 5.30 -31.75
C ASN A 330 1.91 5.05 -31.41
N MET A 331 2.83 5.10 -32.39
CA MET A 331 4.26 4.85 -32.12
C MET A 331 5.24 5.63 -33.04
N GLY A 332 4.78 6.62 -33.80
CA GLY A 332 5.62 7.36 -34.74
C GLY A 332 6.00 6.57 -36.00
N VAL A 333 7.15 6.93 -36.60
CA VAL A 333 7.63 6.39 -37.88
C VAL A 333 8.83 5.45 -37.67
N ALA A 334 8.90 4.37 -38.44
CA ALA A 334 9.99 3.40 -38.38
C ALA A 334 11.38 4.07 -38.50
N GLY A 335 12.36 3.53 -37.77
CA GLY A 335 13.72 4.10 -37.68
C GLY A 335 13.90 5.15 -36.57
N GLY A 336 12.81 5.57 -35.92
CA GLY A 336 12.82 6.50 -34.79
C GLY A 336 11.43 6.62 -34.19
N LEU A 337 10.93 5.51 -33.62
CA LEU A 337 9.63 5.49 -32.96
C LEU A 337 9.58 6.56 -31.86
N ASN A 338 8.41 7.17 -31.67
CA ASN A 338 8.20 8.29 -30.75
C ASN A 338 8.56 7.94 -29.28
N ASP A 339 7.85 6.98 -28.70
CA ASP A 339 7.94 6.43 -27.34
C ASP A 339 8.29 4.93 -27.38
N ASN A 340 8.45 4.37 -28.58
CA ASN A 340 8.83 2.99 -28.85
C ASN A 340 7.81 1.95 -28.37
N ALA A 341 6.52 2.31 -28.23
CA ALA A 341 5.48 1.40 -27.75
C ALA A 341 4.12 1.63 -28.43
N ALA A 342 3.62 0.62 -29.16
CA ALA A 342 2.32 0.68 -29.84
C ALA A 342 1.12 0.30 -28.95
N ILE A 343 1.42 -0.35 -27.85
CA ILE A 343 0.56 -0.90 -26.80
C ILE A 343 1.24 -0.54 -25.46
N PRO A 344 0.82 -1.03 -24.28
CA PRO A 344 1.62 -0.80 -23.07
C PRO A 344 3.08 -1.19 -23.27
N ALA A 345 4.00 -0.48 -22.63
CA ALA A 345 5.41 -0.78 -22.51
C ALA A 345 5.68 -1.54 -21.21
N GLU A 346 6.92 -2.01 -21.03
CA GLU A 346 7.31 -2.61 -19.75
C GLU A 346 7.11 -1.63 -18.59
N VAL A 347 6.74 -2.15 -17.42
CA VAL A 347 6.36 -1.37 -16.23
C VAL A 347 7.52 -0.55 -15.63
N THR A 348 8.76 -0.77 -16.09
CA THR A 348 9.95 0.03 -15.73
C THR A 348 10.45 0.91 -16.87
N SER A 349 9.69 1.03 -17.95
CA SER A 349 10.00 1.97 -19.05
C SER A 349 9.86 3.41 -18.58
N PHE A 350 10.51 4.32 -19.31
CA PHE A 350 10.54 5.76 -19.04
C PHE A 350 11.16 6.16 -17.69
N MET A 351 11.22 7.46 -17.44
CA MET A 351 11.88 8.00 -16.25
C MET A 351 10.95 7.97 -15.05
N PRO A 352 11.42 7.51 -13.87
CA PRO A 352 10.63 7.60 -12.67
C PRO A 352 10.49 9.04 -12.18
N ASN A 353 9.43 9.30 -11.41
CA ASN A 353 9.20 10.59 -10.77
C ASN A 353 10.10 10.82 -9.54
N GLY A 354 9.88 11.93 -8.83
CA GLY A 354 10.66 12.32 -7.66
C GLY A 354 10.68 11.32 -6.50
N TYR A 355 9.68 10.43 -6.41
CA TYR A 355 9.64 9.35 -5.42
C TYR A 355 10.26 8.05 -5.95
N GLY A 356 10.52 7.93 -7.26
CA GLY A 356 11.01 6.70 -7.87
C GLY A 356 9.90 5.85 -8.49
N LEU A 357 8.71 6.41 -8.73
CA LEU A 357 7.56 5.73 -9.31
C LEU A 357 7.58 5.85 -10.83
N TYR A 358 7.36 4.74 -11.53
CA TYR A 358 7.35 4.64 -12.99
C TYR A 358 5.92 4.71 -13.51
N ASN A 359 5.76 5.22 -14.74
CA ASN A 359 4.51 5.20 -15.50
C ASN A 359 3.27 5.76 -14.78
N MET A 360 3.45 6.73 -13.86
CA MET A 360 2.29 7.39 -13.25
C MET A 360 1.49 8.24 -14.26
N SER A 361 2.08 8.53 -15.42
CA SER A 361 1.44 9.21 -16.54
C SER A 361 1.64 8.37 -17.80
N GLY A 362 0.56 7.82 -18.37
CA GLY A 362 0.57 6.99 -19.57
C GLY A 362 0.71 5.50 -19.29
N ASN A 363 1.08 4.74 -20.31
CA ASN A 363 1.16 3.29 -20.27
C ASN A 363 -0.21 2.62 -20.06
N VAL A 364 -0.68 2.46 -18.83
CA VAL A 364 -2.06 2.09 -18.52
C VAL A 364 -2.63 3.04 -17.47
N SER A 365 -3.92 3.32 -17.58
CA SER A 365 -4.63 3.94 -16.47
C SER A 365 -4.70 2.98 -15.30
N GLU A 366 -4.90 3.52 -14.10
CA GLU A 366 -4.82 2.75 -12.87
C GLU A 366 -6.06 2.93 -12.01
N TRP A 367 -6.64 1.80 -11.60
CA TRP A 367 -7.69 1.79 -10.59
C TRP A 367 -7.22 2.40 -9.28
N VAL A 368 -8.06 3.25 -8.70
CA VAL A 368 -7.92 3.73 -7.31
C VAL A 368 -9.10 3.24 -6.47
N ALA A 369 -9.00 3.35 -5.15
CA ALA A 369 -10.03 2.84 -4.23
C ALA A 369 -11.36 3.61 -4.33
N ASP A 370 -11.29 4.89 -4.71
CA ASP A 370 -12.40 5.82 -4.61
C ASP A 370 -13.57 5.53 -5.58
N VAL A 371 -14.79 5.74 -5.09
CA VAL A 371 -15.98 5.84 -5.94
C VAL A 371 -16.01 7.20 -6.63
N TYR A 372 -16.35 7.20 -7.91
CA TYR A 372 -16.47 8.42 -8.69
C TYR A 372 -17.71 9.20 -8.32
N ARG A 373 -17.48 10.48 -8.04
CA ARG A 373 -18.50 11.48 -7.76
C ARG A 373 -18.10 12.83 -8.35
N PRO A 374 -19.00 13.50 -9.10
CA PRO A 374 -18.75 14.83 -9.64
C PRO A 374 -18.54 15.87 -8.54
N MET A 375 -19.35 15.83 -7.47
CA MET A 375 -19.30 16.84 -6.41
C MET A 375 -18.11 16.67 -5.46
N ASN A 376 -17.40 15.53 -5.55
CA ASN A 376 -16.31 15.16 -4.64
C ASN A 376 -15.31 16.29 -4.41
N THR A 377 -15.12 17.19 -5.39
CA THR A 377 -14.23 18.36 -5.31
C THR A 377 -14.59 19.38 -4.21
N ILE A 378 -15.83 19.37 -3.74
CA ILE A 378 -16.37 20.39 -2.80
C ILE A 378 -16.67 19.78 -1.43
N ASP A 379 -17.03 18.50 -1.36
CA ASP A 379 -17.57 17.82 -0.18
C ASP A 379 -16.64 16.69 0.33
N ASN A 380 -15.38 17.04 0.63
CA ASN A 380 -14.37 16.11 1.13
C ASN A 380 -13.71 16.59 2.42
N ASP A 381 -13.07 15.66 3.13
CA ASP A 381 -12.17 16.00 4.23
C ASP A 381 -10.82 16.52 3.71
N ASP A 382 -10.22 17.45 4.45
CA ASP A 382 -8.90 18.02 4.12
C ASP A 382 -7.74 17.07 4.42
N PHE A 383 -7.95 16.06 5.27
CA PHE A 383 -6.92 15.10 5.69
C PHE A 383 -7.29 13.68 5.26
N ASN A 384 -6.46 13.07 4.40
CA ASN A 384 -6.67 11.77 3.77
C ASN A 384 -8.09 11.63 3.16
N PRO A 385 -8.48 12.50 2.23
CA PRO A 385 -9.79 12.37 1.57
C PRO A 385 -9.89 11.00 0.88
N PHE A 386 -11.03 10.35 1.12
CA PHE A 386 -11.38 9.07 0.53
C PHE A 386 -12.90 8.96 0.43
N ARG A 387 -13.40 8.55 -0.74
CA ARG A 387 -14.82 8.31 -0.99
C ARG A 387 -15.08 6.83 -1.33
N GLY A 388 -16.03 6.21 -0.66
CA GLY A 388 -16.26 4.76 -0.73
C GLY A 388 -16.19 4.06 0.62
N ASN A 389 -16.40 4.80 1.71
CA ASN A 389 -16.40 4.25 3.05
C ASN A 389 -17.62 3.37 3.29
N GLU A 390 -17.35 2.12 3.67
CA GLU A 390 -18.32 1.20 4.24
C GLU A 390 -17.79 0.73 5.60
N PHE A 391 -18.46 1.15 6.67
CA PHE A 391 -18.07 0.77 8.03
C PHE A 391 -18.63 -0.62 8.34
N LYS A 392 -17.71 -1.58 8.49
CA LYS A 392 -18.02 -3.00 8.66
C LYS A 392 -17.50 -3.54 9.98
N LYS A 393 -18.22 -4.51 10.54
CA LYS A 393 -17.82 -5.34 11.69
C LYS A 393 -17.68 -6.80 11.28
N VAL A 394 -16.98 -7.57 12.10
CA VAL A 394 -16.91 -9.03 11.93
C VAL A 394 -18.30 -9.63 12.10
N ASP A 395 -18.68 -10.50 11.18
CA ASP A 395 -19.92 -11.26 11.28
C ASP A 395 -19.78 -12.39 12.30
N MET A 396 -20.27 -12.15 13.52
CA MET A 396 -20.25 -13.14 14.60
C MET A 396 -21.47 -14.08 14.61
N SER A 397 -22.35 -14.03 13.60
CA SER A 397 -23.59 -14.83 13.58
C SER A 397 -23.34 -16.34 13.61
N GLY A 398 -22.24 -16.81 13.01
CA GLY A 398 -21.84 -18.22 12.99
C GLY A 398 -21.18 -18.74 14.27
N GLY A 399 -20.89 -17.87 15.24
CA GLY A 399 -20.10 -18.19 16.42
C GLY A 399 -18.58 -18.30 16.13
N GLN A 400 -17.79 -18.36 17.20
CA GLN A 400 -16.33 -18.49 17.09
C GLN A 400 -15.94 -19.81 16.41
N GLY A 401 -15.00 -19.76 15.47
CA GLY A 401 -14.59 -20.88 14.62
C GLY A 401 -15.28 -20.95 13.25
N ASN A 402 -16.35 -20.16 13.04
CA ASN A 402 -17.14 -20.13 11.80
C ASN A 402 -17.18 -18.74 11.15
N LEU A 403 -16.15 -17.92 11.37
CA LEU A 403 -16.12 -16.53 10.90
C LEU A 403 -15.58 -16.39 9.47
N ARG A 404 -15.25 -17.49 8.80
CA ARG A 404 -14.59 -17.49 7.49
C ARG A 404 -15.57 -17.67 6.32
N ASP A 405 -15.24 -17.05 5.19
CA ASP A 405 -15.91 -17.20 3.89
C ASP A 405 -15.30 -18.34 3.04
N ASP A 406 -15.81 -18.50 1.82
CA ASP A 406 -15.37 -19.55 0.91
C ASP A 406 -13.92 -19.41 0.43
N LYS A 407 -13.34 -18.22 0.59
CA LYS A 407 -11.92 -17.93 0.32
C LYS A 407 -11.05 -18.05 1.59
N GLY A 408 -11.62 -18.43 2.73
CA GLY A 408 -10.94 -18.51 4.03
C GLY A 408 -10.76 -17.16 4.74
N ARG A 409 -11.35 -16.08 4.21
CA ARG A 409 -11.24 -14.72 4.75
C ARG A 409 -12.31 -14.47 5.80
N ILE A 410 -12.04 -13.54 6.73
CA ILE A 410 -13.03 -13.17 7.74
C ILE A 410 -14.24 -12.48 7.09
N LYS A 411 -15.44 -12.96 7.39
CA LYS A 411 -16.73 -12.38 6.98
C LYS A 411 -16.94 -11.05 7.69
N MET A 412 -17.22 -10.02 6.90
CA MET A 412 -17.46 -8.66 7.36
C MET A 412 -18.84 -8.21 6.90
N ILE A 413 -19.65 -7.70 7.81
CA ILE A 413 -20.99 -7.16 7.53
C ILE A 413 -21.04 -5.67 7.87
N PRO A 414 -21.85 -4.86 7.17
CA PRO A 414 -22.08 -3.46 7.56
C PRO A 414 -22.50 -3.33 9.02
N GLU A 415 -22.02 -2.29 9.68
CA GLU A 415 -22.53 -1.92 11.00
C GLU A 415 -24.01 -1.50 10.92
N ASP A 416 -24.73 -1.59 12.04
CA ASP A 416 -26.14 -1.19 12.08
C ASP A 416 -26.23 0.33 12.32
N ASP A 417 -26.91 1.06 11.46
CA ASP A 417 -27.08 2.53 11.56
C ASP A 417 -27.69 2.95 12.92
N SER A 418 -28.54 2.12 13.53
CA SER A 418 -29.09 2.39 14.87
C SER A 418 -28.03 2.39 15.96
N ALA A 419 -27.01 1.53 15.84
CA ALA A 419 -25.87 1.49 16.75
C ALA A 419 -24.92 2.67 16.54
N LEU A 420 -24.93 3.26 15.34
CA LEU A 420 -24.08 4.38 14.96
C LEU A 420 -24.67 5.75 15.30
N ARG A 421 -25.97 5.85 15.54
CA ARG A 421 -26.71 7.12 15.72
C ARG A 421 -26.08 8.09 16.74
N ASN A 422 -25.50 7.57 17.81
CA ASN A 422 -24.92 8.39 18.89
C ASN A 422 -23.45 8.75 18.67
N ARG A 423 -22.84 8.28 17.59
CA ARG A 423 -21.46 8.63 17.25
C ARG A 423 -21.43 10.03 16.66
N ARG A 424 -20.39 10.79 17.02
CA ARG A 424 -20.16 12.14 16.50
C ARG A 424 -19.48 12.18 15.14
N ASN A 425 -18.76 11.11 14.78
CA ASN A 425 -17.89 11.10 13.60
C ASN A 425 -18.54 10.52 12.33
N TYR A 426 -19.43 9.53 12.46
CA TYR A 426 -20.25 8.99 11.36
C TYR A 426 -21.52 8.39 11.94
N GLN A 427 -22.64 8.48 11.21
CA GLN A 427 -23.95 8.03 11.68
C GLN A 427 -24.60 6.97 10.78
N ARG A 428 -24.00 6.68 9.63
CA ARG A 428 -24.44 5.66 8.68
C ARG A 428 -23.27 4.72 8.39
N SER A 429 -23.56 3.44 8.28
CA SER A 429 -22.59 2.40 7.93
C SER A 429 -22.16 2.51 6.47
N TYR A 430 -23.13 2.77 5.59
CA TYR A 430 -22.91 3.03 4.18
C TYR A 430 -22.70 4.52 3.94
N ALA A 431 -21.44 4.91 3.70
CA ALA A 431 -21.03 6.30 3.45
C ALA A 431 -20.43 6.48 2.05
N THR A 432 -20.60 5.50 1.17
CA THR A 432 -20.11 5.55 -0.22
C THR A 432 -20.73 6.70 -1.03
N ASN A 433 -22.02 6.98 -0.80
CA ASN A 433 -22.80 8.03 -1.46
C ASN A 433 -23.10 9.23 -0.53
N TYR A 434 -22.34 9.38 0.56
CA TYR A 434 -22.56 10.45 1.54
C TYR A 434 -22.54 11.83 0.88
N LEU A 435 -23.60 12.62 1.10
CA LEU A 435 -23.83 13.96 0.51
C LEU A 435 -23.90 14.01 -1.03
N ASP A 436 -23.73 12.89 -1.73
CA ASP A 436 -23.72 12.82 -3.18
C ASP A 436 -24.27 11.48 -3.68
N GLY A 437 -25.60 11.44 -3.83
CA GLY A 437 -26.36 10.25 -4.21
C GLY A 437 -27.12 9.59 -3.05
N ASP A 438 -27.01 10.12 -1.83
CA ASP A 438 -27.84 9.70 -0.70
C ASP A 438 -29.20 10.40 -0.69
N SER A 439 -30.16 9.84 0.06
CA SER A 439 -31.53 10.39 0.15
C SER A 439 -31.60 11.80 0.75
N SER A 440 -30.54 12.25 1.42
CA SER A 440 -30.42 13.59 2.01
C SER A 440 -29.88 14.65 1.05
N SER A 441 -29.13 14.24 0.03
CA SER A 441 -28.43 15.13 -0.91
C SER A 441 -29.33 15.78 -1.96
N ASN A 442 -30.56 15.27 -2.15
CA ASN A 442 -31.41 15.57 -3.32
C ASN A 442 -30.73 15.33 -4.68
N VAL A 443 -29.56 14.68 -4.71
CA VAL A 443 -28.85 14.28 -5.93
C VAL A 443 -29.24 12.84 -6.25
N TYR A 444 -29.78 12.59 -7.44
CA TYR A 444 -30.19 11.27 -7.88
C TYR A 444 -29.49 10.88 -9.19
N TYR A 445 -28.94 9.67 -9.21
CA TYR A 445 -28.27 9.10 -10.38
C TYR A 445 -29.15 8.02 -11.00
N GLY A 446 -29.83 8.36 -12.11
CA GLY A 446 -30.61 7.41 -12.90
C GLY A 446 -29.71 6.55 -13.78
N TYR A 447 -29.00 5.59 -13.18
CA TYR A 447 -28.04 4.73 -13.90
C TYR A 447 -28.68 4.05 -15.13
N GLY A 448 -28.04 4.17 -16.29
CA GLY A 448 -28.50 3.62 -17.56
C GLY A 448 -29.65 4.39 -18.24
N VAL A 449 -30.17 5.45 -17.61
CA VAL A 449 -31.22 6.31 -18.17
C VAL A 449 -30.70 7.74 -18.36
N THR A 450 -30.18 8.34 -17.29
CA THR A 450 -29.70 9.73 -17.29
C THR A 450 -28.21 9.85 -17.05
N THR A 451 -27.56 8.83 -16.49
CA THR A 451 -26.12 8.83 -16.22
C THR A 451 -25.54 7.41 -16.23
N LEU A 452 -24.22 7.31 -16.38
CA LEU A 452 -23.46 6.08 -16.12
C LEU A 452 -22.83 6.07 -14.72
N ILE A 453 -23.13 7.08 -13.90
CA ILE A 453 -22.62 7.17 -12.53
C ILE A 453 -23.52 6.36 -11.60
N SER A 454 -22.90 5.55 -10.76
CA SER A 454 -23.54 4.72 -9.74
C SER A 454 -22.62 4.60 -8.53
N ASP A 455 -23.09 3.94 -7.48
CA ASP A 455 -22.28 3.56 -6.32
C ASP A 455 -21.13 2.59 -6.65
N LYS A 456 -21.18 1.99 -7.84
CA LYS A 456 -20.20 1.05 -8.38
C LYS A 456 -19.24 1.70 -9.37
N SER A 457 -19.45 2.97 -9.74
CA SER A 457 -18.52 3.69 -10.61
C SER A 457 -17.24 4.01 -9.83
N ARG A 458 -16.10 3.47 -10.26
CA ARG A 458 -14.80 3.65 -9.59
C ARG A 458 -13.92 4.60 -10.37
N VAL A 459 -13.12 5.38 -9.66
CA VAL A 459 -12.16 6.29 -10.28
C VAL A 459 -10.98 5.50 -10.83
N TYR A 460 -10.47 5.93 -11.98
CA TYR A 460 -9.16 5.54 -12.46
C TYR A 460 -8.39 6.76 -12.99
N LYS A 461 -7.05 6.69 -12.95
CA LYS A 461 -6.16 7.85 -13.13
C LYS A 461 -4.97 7.53 -14.04
N GLY A 462 -4.28 8.57 -14.52
CA GLY A 462 -2.96 8.48 -15.17
C GLY A 462 -2.92 8.41 -16.70
N GLY A 463 -4.06 8.18 -17.37
CA GLY A 463 -4.07 8.02 -18.84
C GLY A 463 -3.42 6.71 -19.27
N SER A 464 -3.42 6.39 -20.57
CA SER A 464 -2.92 5.12 -21.09
C SER A 464 -2.21 5.31 -22.44
N TRP A 465 -1.63 4.23 -22.95
CA TRP A 465 -1.03 4.14 -24.28
C TRP A 465 -1.96 4.60 -25.41
N ASN A 466 -3.29 4.49 -25.24
CA ASN A 466 -4.28 4.88 -26.24
C ASN A 466 -4.94 6.25 -25.94
N ASP A 467 -4.47 6.97 -24.92
CA ASP A 467 -5.01 8.28 -24.53
C ASP A 467 -4.13 9.44 -24.98
N ARG A 468 -4.75 10.60 -25.20
CA ARG A 468 -4.04 11.83 -25.51
C ARG A 468 -3.39 12.45 -24.27
N ALA A 469 -2.41 13.31 -24.51
CA ALA A 469 -1.60 13.97 -23.48
C ALA A 469 -2.40 14.64 -22.34
N TYR A 470 -3.62 15.14 -22.59
CA TYR A 470 -4.50 15.70 -21.56
C TYR A 470 -4.81 14.71 -20.42
N TRP A 471 -5.02 13.43 -20.74
CA TRP A 471 -5.36 12.41 -19.74
C TRP A 471 -4.18 11.94 -18.91
N LEU A 472 -2.95 12.29 -19.31
CA LEU A 472 -1.72 11.95 -18.59
C LEU A 472 -1.51 12.82 -17.35
N SER A 473 -2.21 13.94 -17.26
CA SER A 473 -2.17 14.82 -16.10
C SER A 473 -2.68 14.08 -14.87
N PRO A 474 -1.94 14.05 -13.74
CA PRO A 474 -2.41 13.40 -12.53
C PRO A 474 -3.74 13.96 -12.00
N GLY A 475 -4.05 15.23 -12.28
CA GLY A 475 -5.31 15.88 -11.90
C GLY A 475 -6.52 15.46 -12.74
N SER A 476 -6.32 14.79 -13.88
CA SER A 476 -7.42 14.29 -14.71
C SER A 476 -8.10 13.09 -14.04
N ARG A 477 -9.43 12.99 -14.16
CA ARG A 477 -10.24 11.97 -13.48
C ARG A 477 -11.16 11.31 -14.49
N ARG A 478 -11.27 9.98 -14.45
CA ARG A 478 -12.25 9.21 -15.22
C ARG A 478 -12.84 8.11 -14.35
N PHE A 479 -13.91 7.50 -14.84
CA PHE A 479 -14.58 6.42 -14.13
C PHE A 479 -15.04 5.31 -15.05
N LEU A 480 -15.15 4.13 -14.47
CA LEU A 480 -15.68 2.93 -15.09
C LEU A 480 -16.35 2.09 -13.99
N GLU A 481 -17.35 1.28 -14.34
CA GLU A 481 -18.00 0.40 -13.37
C GLU A 481 -17.03 -0.65 -12.82
N GLU A 482 -17.15 -0.98 -11.53
CA GLU A 482 -16.20 -1.84 -10.81
C GLU A 482 -16.07 -3.27 -11.35
N ASP A 483 -17.03 -3.73 -12.15
CA ASP A 483 -17.07 -5.06 -12.78
C ASP A 483 -16.58 -5.06 -14.25
N GLN A 484 -16.36 -3.88 -14.84
CA GLN A 484 -15.85 -3.73 -16.20
C GLN A 484 -14.32 -3.69 -16.24
N SER A 485 -13.76 -4.00 -17.42
CA SER A 485 -12.32 -3.98 -17.66
C SER A 485 -12.01 -3.54 -19.09
N THR A 486 -10.78 -3.05 -19.33
CA THR A 486 -10.32 -2.61 -20.66
C THR A 486 -8.86 -3.00 -20.89
N ASN A 487 -8.39 -2.87 -22.12
CA ASN A 487 -6.97 -3.04 -22.50
C ASN A 487 -6.09 -1.81 -22.19
N THR A 488 -6.66 -0.78 -21.58
CA THR A 488 -5.99 0.48 -21.22
C THR A 488 -5.94 0.71 -19.71
N LEU A 489 -6.47 -0.24 -18.92
CA LEU A 489 -6.68 -0.09 -17.48
C LEU A 489 -6.06 -1.28 -16.74
N GLY A 490 -5.13 -0.95 -15.85
CA GLY A 490 -4.50 -1.84 -14.89
C GLY A 490 -4.61 -1.25 -13.47
N PHE A 491 -3.62 -1.54 -12.63
CA PHE A 491 -3.59 -1.02 -11.26
C PHE A 491 -2.21 -1.15 -10.63
N ARG A 492 -2.05 -0.49 -9.48
CA ARG A 492 -0.91 -0.68 -8.57
C ARG A 492 -1.41 -0.72 -7.12
N CYS A 493 -0.64 -1.31 -6.22
CA CYS A 493 -0.99 -1.37 -4.80
C CYS A 493 -0.37 -0.24 -3.99
N ALA A 494 -0.98 0.06 -2.85
CA ALA A 494 -0.48 0.92 -1.79
C ALA A 494 -0.64 0.24 -0.43
N MET A 495 0.04 0.76 0.58
CA MET A 495 -0.03 0.32 1.97
C MET A 495 0.12 1.53 2.89
N THR A 496 -0.68 1.55 3.95
CA THR A 496 -0.61 2.62 4.94
C THR A 496 0.70 2.56 5.74
N HIS A 497 1.35 3.70 5.96
CA HIS A 497 2.46 3.80 6.90
C HIS A 497 1.94 4.12 8.31
N TYR A 498 2.44 3.40 9.32
CA TYR A 498 2.10 3.65 10.73
C TYR A 498 3.26 4.33 11.47
N GLY A 499 2.93 5.25 12.39
CA GLY A 499 3.91 5.96 13.19
C GLY A 499 4.28 7.33 12.63
N ALA A 500 5.47 7.81 12.98
CA ALA A 500 5.91 9.17 12.65
C ALA A 500 6.03 9.39 11.14
N ALA A 501 5.65 10.58 10.65
CA ALA A 501 5.60 10.89 9.21
C ALA A 501 6.96 10.72 8.47
N GLU A 502 8.10 10.84 9.16
CA GLU A 502 9.45 10.62 8.59
C GLU A 502 10.09 9.29 9.04
N GLY A 503 9.31 8.39 9.65
CA GLY A 503 9.81 7.21 10.35
C GLY A 503 10.38 7.50 11.75
N THR A 504 10.68 6.43 12.48
CA THR A 504 11.33 6.39 13.80
C THR A 504 12.87 6.43 13.76
N SER A 505 13.51 6.33 12.57
CA SER A 505 14.98 6.19 12.41
C SER A 505 15.81 7.40 12.85
N ARG A 506 15.19 8.50 13.25
CA ARG A 506 15.90 9.74 13.59
C ARG A 506 15.50 10.24 14.96
N LYS A 507 16.50 10.72 15.69
CA LYS A 507 16.45 11.56 16.90
C LYS A 507 15.66 12.87 16.73
N ALA A 508 14.76 12.98 15.75
CA ALA A 508 13.85 14.09 15.64
C ALA A 508 12.63 13.75 16.50
N GLN A 509 12.59 14.27 17.73
CA GLN A 509 11.34 14.37 18.47
C GLN A 509 10.41 15.25 17.63
N THR A 510 9.50 14.63 16.88
CA THR A 510 8.49 15.35 16.09
C THR A 510 7.70 16.25 17.03
N GLY A 511 7.65 17.56 16.73
CA GLY A 511 6.88 18.53 17.49
C GLY A 511 7.55 19.14 18.74
N GLN A 512 8.76 18.72 19.12
CA GLN A 512 9.52 19.38 20.20
C GLN A 512 10.63 20.26 19.62
N PHE A 513 10.30 21.53 19.38
CA PHE A 513 11.24 22.56 18.92
C PHE A 513 12.16 23.08 20.02
N ILE A 514 11.78 22.81 21.28
CA ILE A 514 12.52 23.24 22.47
C ILE A 514 13.04 21.98 23.16
N PRO A 515 14.36 21.83 23.35
CA PRO A 515 14.89 20.72 24.10
C PRO A 515 14.29 20.75 25.51
N GLN A 516 13.73 19.63 25.97
CA GLN A 516 13.25 19.51 27.34
C GLN A 516 14.40 19.89 28.28
N ARG A 517 14.21 20.95 29.08
CA ARG A 517 15.13 21.26 30.18
C ARG A 517 15.17 20.03 31.05
N ARG A 518 16.33 19.36 31.11
CA ARG A 518 16.59 18.34 32.13
C ARG A 518 16.44 19.04 33.47
N ASN A 519 15.33 18.80 34.16
CA ASN A 519 15.28 19.03 35.59
C ASN A 519 16.37 18.13 36.20
N LYS A 520 17.49 18.74 36.59
CA LYS A 520 18.45 18.10 37.48
C LYS A 520 17.67 17.83 38.77
N ARG A 521 17.24 16.59 38.96
CA ARG A 521 16.92 16.06 40.29
C ARG A 521 18.21 15.51 40.87
#